data_AF-A0A830EBR4-F1
#
_entry.id   AF-A0A830EBR4-F1
#
_cell.length_a   1.000
_cell.length_b   1.000
_cell.length_c   1.000
_cell.angle_alpha   90.00
_cell.angle_beta   90.00
_cell.angle_gamma   90.00
#
_symmetry.space_group_name_H-M   'P 1'
#
loop_
_entity.id
_entity.type
_entity.pdbx_description
1 polymer ?
#
loop_
_entity_poly.entity_id
_entity_poly.type
_entity_poly.pdbx_seq_one_letter_code
_entity_poly.pdbx_strand_id
1 'polypeptide(L)'
;MSTAVDSPSTNQPNVTDRLRAVVVAVVIVAAAIVLGVVLTFALFIPLLAVNVAIDPAGSTFLILALIPSQLAFAAVGILVAIGVLDGVPVRLPTRTDLRWVALGLVGSFAAVALLVLASTVVDLTPVQSVVGEAAVVDPEVLVALALLSIFVIAPAEELLFRGAVQGRLRKTFGPLGAVVLASAIFASLHAFNFVGGGVVVLVPLTALFLVGSVFGYIYERTENLAVPIAVHGLYNATLFLSSFVLG
;
A
#
# COMPACT_ATOMS: atom_id res chain seq x y z
N MET A 1 33.68 -47.34 -11.46
CA MET A 1 32.39 -46.87 -10.93
C MET A 1 32.40 -45.35 -11.00
N SER A 2 31.69 -44.76 -11.96
CA SER A 2 31.59 -43.30 -12.13
C SER A 2 30.48 -42.79 -11.22
N THR A 3 30.82 -41.95 -10.25
CA THR A 3 29.87 -41.25 -9.41
C THR A 3 29.25 -40.11 -10.22
N ALA A 4 28.05 -40.33 -10.75
CA ALA A 4 27.26 -39.26 -11.33
C ALA A 4 26.95 -38.23 -10.23
N VAL A 5 27.45 -37.01 -10.42
CA VAL A 5 27.12 -35.86 -9.60
C VAL A 5 25.69 -35.46 -9.98
N ASP A 6 24.72 -35.81 -9.13
CA ASP A 6 23.35 -35.30 -9.25
C ASP A 6 23.41 -33.77 -9.17
N SER A 7 23.19 -33.13 -10.32
CA SER A 7 23.05 -31.68 -10.40
C SER A 7 21.67 -31.33 -9.84
N PRO A 8 21.55 -30.36 -8.90
CA PRO A 8 20.24 -29.98 -8.40
C PRO A 8 19.40 -29.47 -9.56
N SER A 9 18.28 -30.13 -9.86
CA SER A 9 17.32 -29.62 -10.83
C SER A 9 16.76 -28.31 -10.31
N THR A 10 17.20 -27.18 -10.88
CA THR A 10 16.58 -25.87 -10.65
C THR A 10 15.24 -25.85 -11.37
N ASN A 11 14.26 -26.55 -10.79
CA ASN A 11 12.94 -26.68 -11.38
C ASN A 11 12.31 -25.29 -11.41
N GLN A 12 12.25 -24.69 -12.60
CA GLN A 12 11.58 -23.42 -12.81
C GLN A 12 10.11 -23.57 -12.40
N PRO A 13 9.53 -22.60 -11.65
CA PRO A 13 8.17 -22.73 -11.18
C PRO A 13 7.21 -22.86 -12.36
N ASN A 14 6.40 -23.92 -12.32
CA ASN A 14 5.44 -24.23 -13.39
C ASN A 14 4.22 -23.29 -13.31
N VAL A 15 3.29 -23.41 -14.26
CA VAL A 15 2.10 -22.54 -14.33
C VAL A 15 1.25 -22.64 -13.05
N THR A 16 1.10 -23.84 -12.50
CA THR A 16 0.31 -24.06 -11.27
C THR A 16 0.94 -23.36 -10.06
N ASP A 17 2.28 -23.39 -9.92
CA ASP A 17 2.99 -22.70 -8.84
C ASP A 17 2.81 -21.18 -8.92
N ARG A 18 2.89 -20.63 -10.14
CA ARG A 18 2.68 -19.20 -10.41
C ARG A 18 1.25 -18.78 -10.09
N LEU A 19 0.26 -19.54 -10.56
CA LEU A 19 -1.15 -19.29 -10.26
C LEU A 19 -1.42 -19.36 -8.76
N ARG A 20 -0.91 -20.38 -8.08
CA ARG A 20 -1.05 -20.53 -6.63
C ARG A 20 -0.42 -19.35 -5.88
N ALA A 21 0.74 -18.87 -6.30
CA ALA A 21 1.38 -17.72 -5.67
C ALA A 21 0.54 -16.44 -5.77
N VAL A 22 -0.05 -16.17 -6.95
CA VAL A 22 -0.95 -15.03 -7.16
C VAL A 22 -2.24 -15.19 -6.36
N VAL A 23 -2.86 -16.37 -6.37
CA VAL A 23 -4.07 -16.64 -5.58
C VAL A 23 -3.82 -16.44 -4.09
N VAL A 24 -2.71 -16.95 -3.56
CA VAL A 24 -2.35 -16.75 -2.14
C VAL A 24 -2.16 -15.26 -1.84
N ALA A 25 -1.46 -14.51 -2.70
CA ALA A 25 -1.29 -13.07 -2.54
C ALA A 25 -2.64 -12.33 -2.49
N VAL A 26 -3.58 -12.67 -3.37
CA VAL A 26 -4.93 -12.08 -3.38
C VAL A 26 -5.72 -12.48 -2.14
N VAL A 27 -5.62 -13.74 -1.69
CA VAL A 27 -6.30 -14.22 -0.48
C VAL A 27 -5.78 -13.52 0.78
N ILE A 28 -4.47 -13.27 0.88
CA ILE A 28 -3.88 -12.49 1.99
C ILE A 28 -4.53 -11.11 2.08
N VAL A 29 -4.61 -10.41 0.95
CA VAL A 29 -5.24 -9.08 0.86
C VAL A 29 -6.72 -9.15 1.19
N ALA A 30 -7.45 -10.11 0.61
CA ALA A 30 -8.88 -10.28 0.86
C ALA A 30 -9.16 -10.54 2.35
N ALA A 31 -8.33 -11.36 3.01
CA ALA A 31 -8.43 -11.60 4.45
C ALA A 31 -8.22 -10.31 5.26
N ALA A 32 -7.24 -9.49 4.89
CA ALA A 32 -6.98 -8.20 5.53
C ALA A 32 -8.17 -7.23 5.38
N ILE A 33 -8.77 -7.16 4.19
CA ILE A 33 -9.96 -6.34 3.92
C ILE A 33 -11.17 -6.84 4.71
N VAL A 34 -11.46 -8.14 4.67
CA VAL A 34 -12.59 -8.73 5.40
C VAL A 34 -12.43 -8.49 6.90
N LEU A 35 -11.24 -8.72 7.45
CA LEU A 35 -10.97 -8.43 8.85
C LEU A 35 -11.14 -6.93 9.15
N GLY A 36 -10.64 -6.05 8.28
CA GLY A 36 -10.81 -4.60 8.42
C GLY A 36 -12.28 -4.20 8.47
N VAL A 37 -13.11 -4.73 7.56
CA VAL A 37 -14.56 -4.50 7.55
C VAL A 37 -15.20 -4.99 8.85
N VAL A 38 -14.86 -6.19 9.31
CA VAL A 38 -15.37 -6.75 10.58
C VAL A 38 -15.00 -5.86 11.77
N LEU A 39 -13.75 -5.41 11.85
CA LEU A 39 -13.28 -4.53 12.93
C LEU A 39 -13.94 -3.15 12.88
N THR A 40 -14.15 -2.60 11.69
CA THR A 40 -14.88 -1.34 11.50
C THR A 40 -16.33 -1.49 11.99
N PHE A 41 -17.05 -2.55 11.61
CA PHE A 41 -18.39 -2.80 12.14
C PHE A 41 -18.39 -3.01 13.66
N ALA A 42 -17.41 -3.73 14.20
CA ALA A 42 -17.27 -3.93 15.64
C ALA A 42 -17.04 -2.61 16.40
N LEU A 43 -16.43 -1.61 15.76
CA LEU A 43 -16.30 -0.26 16.30
C LEU A 43 -17.63 0.53 16.22
N PHE A 44 -18.29 0.54 15.06
CA PHE A 44 -19.45 1.39 14.84
C PHE A 44 -20.77 0.86 15.43
N ILE A 45 -20.97 -0.46 15.51
CA ILE A 45 -22.22 -1.04 16.06
C ILE A 45 -22.47 -0.59 17.51
N PRO A 46 -21.49 -0.64 18.44
CA PRO A 46 -21.69 -0.14 19.80
C PRO A 46 -22.02 1.35 19.86
N LEU A 47 -21.36 2.17 19.02
CA LEU A 47 -21.60 3.62 18.96
C LEU A 47 -23.04 3.93 18.53
N LEU A 48 -23.54 3.21 17.52
CA LEU A 48 -24.94 3.29 17.10
C LEU A 48 -25.91 2.84 18.20
N ALA A 49 -25.57 1.76 18.92
CA ALA A 49 -26.41 1.23 20.00
C ALA A 49 -26.58 2.21 21.18
N VAL A 50 -25.61 3.10 21.40
CA VAL A 50 -25.68 4.16 22.42
C VAL A 50 -26.09 5.53 21.85
N ASN A 51 -26.63 5.57 20.63
CA ASN A 51 -27.08 6.78 19.92
C ASN A 51 -26.00 7.85 19.72
N VAL A 52 -24.73 7.45 19.58
CA VAL A 52 -23.67 8.38 19.15
C VAL A 52 -23.85 8.62 17.65
N ALA A 53 -24.27 9.82 17.28
CA ALA A 53 -24.43 10.23 15.90
C ALA A 53 -23.05 10.55 15.27
N ILE A 54 -22.67 9.80 14.25
CA ILE A 54 -21.49 10.07 13.42
C ILE A 54 -21.98 10.18 11.99
N ASP A 55 -21.69 11.31 11.35
CA ASP A 55 -22.00 11.53 9.93
C ASP A 55 -21.14 10.59 9.07
N PRO A 56 -21.73 9.66 8.29
CA PRO A 56 -20.99 8.77 7.40
C PRO A 56 -20.19 9.49 6.31
N ALA A 57 -20.56 10.73 5.99
CA ALA A 57 -19.83 11.58 5.04
C ALA A 57 -18.77 12.48 5.73
N GLY A 58 -18.73 12.49 7.07
CA GLY A 58 -17.85 13.36 7.83
C GLY A 58 -16.42 12.82 8.00
N SER A 59 -15.47 13.72 8.22
CA SER A 59 -14.06 13.43 8.51
C SER A 59 -13.87 12.51 9.72
N THR A 60 -14.72 12.64 10.74
CA THR A 60 -14.70 11.77 11.93
C THR A 60 -14.99 10.32 11.56
N PHE A 61 -15.98 10.06 10.69
CA PHE A 61 -16.26 8.70 10.22
C PHE A 61 -15.06 8.13 9.46
N LEU A 62 -14.49 8.93 8.54
CA LEU A 62 -13.32 8.53 7.76
C LEU A 62 -12.14 8.12 8.66
N ILE A 63 -11.78 8.95 9.64
CA ILE A 63 -10.68 8.65 10.58
C ILE A 63 -10.97 7.38 11.39
N LEU A 64 -12.18 7.27 11.95
CA LEU A 64 -12.57 6.12 12.77
C LEU A 64 -12.67 4.82 11.96
N ALA A 65 -13.00 4.88 10.67
CA ALA A 65 -13.00 3.71 9.78
C ALA A 65 -11.59 3.29 9.33
N LEU A 66 -10.67 4.24 9.18
CA LEU A 66 -9.29 3.96 8.77
C LEU A 66 -8.50 3.20 9.85
N ILE A 67 -8.63 3.56 11.12
CA ILE A 67 -7.84 2.91 12.19
C ILE A 67 -8.03 1.37 12.24
N PRO A 68 -9.25 0.82 12.39
CA PRO A 68 -9.46 -0.63 12.45
C PRO A 68 -9.07 -1.35 11.16
N SER A 69 -9.29 -0.74 9.99
CA SER A 69 -8.88 -1.32 8.71
C SER A 69 -7.36 -1.42 8.59
N GLN A 70 -6.61 -0.40 9.01
CA GLN A 70 -5.16 -0.43 9.00
C GLN A 70 -4.59 -1.38 10.06
N LEU A 71 -5.22 -1.49 11.23
CA LEU A 71 -4.86 -2.52 12.21
C LEU A 71 -5.07 -3.93 11.67
N ALA A 72 -6.13 -4.17 10.89
CA ALA A 72 -6.34 -5.46 10.21
C ALA A 72 -5.24 -5.76 9.19
N PHE A 73 -4.81 -4.76 8.40
CA PHE A 73 -3.71 -4.89 7.45
C PHE A 73 -2.40 -5.26 8.15
N ALA A 74 -2.06 -4.54 9.22
CA ALA A 74 -0.91 -4.86 10.04
C ALA A 74 -1.00 -6.28 10.63
N ALA A 75 -2.14 -6.64 11.22
CA ALA A 75 -2.35 -7.95 11.84
C ALA A 75 -2.16 -9.09 10.83
N VAL A 76 -2.82 -9.03 9.67
CA VAL A 76 -2.67 -10.04 8.62
C VAL A 76 -1.24 -10.06 8.06
N GLY A 77 -0.63 -8.89 7.85
CA GLY A 77 0.77 -8.78 7.43
C GLY A 77 1.72 -9.50 8.38
N ILE A 78 1.56 -9.30 9.70
CA ILE A 78 2.35 -9.97 10.75
C ILE A 78 2.11 -11.48 10.74
N LEU A 79 0.85 -11.91 10.70
CA LEU A 79 0.51 -13.34 10.72
C LEU A 79 1.10 -14.08 9.53
N VAL A 80 1.08 -13.49 8.34
CA VAL A 80 1.69 -14.07 7.14
C VAL A 80 3.22 -14.01 7.23
N ALA A 81 3.77 -12.89 7.68
CA ALA A 81 5.22 -12.72 7.85
C ALA A 81 5.82 -13.80 8.76
N ILE A 82 5.12 -14.16 9.85
CA ILE A 82 5.61 -15.12 10.84
C ILE A 82 5.17 -16.56 10.51
N GLY A 83 3.95 -16.75 10.03
CA GLY A 83 3.36 -18.08 9.84
C GLY A 83 3.57 -18.70 8.46
N VAL A 84 3.90 -17.91 7.44
CA VAL A 84 4.04 -18.36 6.04
C VAL A 84 5.41 -18.00 5.46
N LEU A 85 6.00 -16.92 5.95
CA LEU A 85 7.32 -16.44 5.55
C LEU A 85 8.33 -16.61 6.69
N ASP A 86 9.58 -16.28 6.39
CA ASP A 86 10.71 -16.41 7.32
C ASP A 86 10.93 -15.11 8.12
N GLY A 87 9.83 -14.38 8.38
CA GLY A 87 9.83 -13.02 8.90
C GLY A 87 9.96 -11.94 7.82
N VAL A 88 9.97 -10.69 8.28
CA VAL A 88 10.18 -9.49 7.46
C VAL A 88 11.32 -8.68 8.09
N PRO A 89 12.39 -8.36 7.36
CA PRO A 89 13.53 -7.64 7.92
C PRO A 89 13.13 -6.20 8.25
N VAL A 90 13.27 -5.84 9.53
CA VAL A 90 13.04 -4.49 10.05
C VAL A 90 14.22 -4.10 10.91
N ARG A 91 14.83 -2.95 10.62
CA ARG A 91 15.93 -2.38 11.40
C ARG A 91 15.88 -0.86 11.36
N LEU A 92 16.48 -0.21 12.36
CA LEU A 92 16.62 1.24 12.34
C LEU A 92 17.37 1.71 11.07
N PRO A 93 16.86 2.72 10.35
CA PRO A 93 17.51 3.23 9.15
C PRO A 93 18.92 3.75 9.43
N THR A 94 19.87 3.31 8.61
CA THR A 94 21.25 3.80 8.56
C THR A 94 21.35 5.05 7.68
N ARG A 95 22.52 5.71 7.66
CA ARG A 95 22.77 6.85 6.75
C ARG A 95 22.59 6.50 5.28
N THR A 96 22.91 5.27 4.88
CA THR A 96 22.70 4.79 3.52
C THR A 96 21.20 4.63 3.23
N ASP A 97 20.44 4.13 4.19
CA ASP A 97 18.98 4.03 4.04
C ASP A 97 18.33 5.41 3.92
N LEU A 98 18.82 6.43 4.64
CA LEU A 98 18.32 7.81 4.50
C LEU A 98 18.49 8.36 3.08
N ARG A 99 19.56 7.95 2.36
CA ARG A 99 19.70 8.29 0.94
C ARG A 99 18.63 7.64 0.10
N TRP A 100 18.29 6.37 0.39
CA TRP A 100 17.18 5.69 -0.27
C TRP A 100 15.83 6.30 0.08
N VAL A 101 15.64 6.81 1.30
CA VAL A 101 14.44 7.59 1.65
C VAL A 101 14.31 8.83 0.75
N ALA A 102 15.38 9.62 0.66
CA ALA A 102 15.39 10.82 -0.18
C ALA A 102 15.17 10.52 -1.67
N LEU A 103 15.88 9.51 -2.20
CA LEU A 103 15.73 9.07 -3.59
C LEU A 103 14.32 8.53 -3.86
N GLY A 104 13.74 7.79 -2.91
CA GLY A 104 12.38 7.29 -3.01
C GLY A 104 11.34 8.39 -3.04
N LEU A 105 11.49 9.41 -2.20
CA LEU A 105 10.61 10.57 -2.20
C LEU A 105 10.69 11.33 -3.53
N VAL A 106 11.90 11.71 -3.94
CA VAL A 106 12.12 12.43 -5.21
C VAL A 106 11.62 11.60 -6.39
N GLY A 107 11.93 10.31 -6.42
CA GLY A 107 11.48 9.39 -7.47
C GLY A 107 9.97 9.25 -7.55
N SER A 108 9.29 9.15 -6.39
CA SER A 108 7.82 9.04 -6.32
C SER A 108 7.15 10.32 -6.83
N PHE A 109 7.59 11.49 -6.36
CA PHE A 109 7.05 12.78 -6.83
C PHE A 109 7.36 13.02 -8.32
N ALA A 110 8.57 12.73 -8.78
CA ALA A 110 8.94 12.88 -10.17
C ALA A 110 8.10 11.96 -11.08
N ALA A 111 7.91 10.69 -10.70
CA ALA A 111 7.10 9.75 -11.47
C ALA A 111 5.64 10.22 -11.60
N VAL A 112 5.03 10.68 -10.50
CA VAL A 112 3.65 11.18 -10.51
C VAL A 112 3.55 12.51 -11.26
N ALA A 113 4.50 13.43 -11.10
CA ALA A 113 4.51 14.69 -11.83
C ALA A 113 4.60 14.48 -13.35
N LEU A 114 5.45 13.55 -13.80
CA LEU A 114 5.55 13.17 -15.21
C LEU A 114 4.25 12.53 -15.72
N LEU A 115 3.60 11.67 -14.93
CA LEU A 115 2.31 11.09 -15.27
C LEU A 115 1.22 12.17 -15.42
N VAL A 116 1.15 13.10 -14.47
CA VAL A 116 0.18 14.20 -14.50
C VAL A 116 0.43 15.08 -15.73
N LEU A 117 1.69 15.43 -16.02
CA LEU A 117 2.04 16.18 -17.24
C LEU A 117 1.66 15.42 -18.52
N ALA A 118 1.85 14.11 -18.57
CA ALA A 118 1.42 13.30 -19.70
C ALA A 118 -0.12 13.26 -19.84
N SER A 119 -0.84 13.23 -18.72
CA SER A 119 -2.31 13.18 -18.72
C SER A 119 -2.95 14.46 -19.26
N THR A 120 -2.31 15.63 -19.12
CA THR A 120 -2.82 16.89 -19.68
C THR A 120 -2.73 16.94 -21.20
N VAL A 121 -1.78 16.21 -21.81
CA VAL A 121 -1.65 16.10 -23.28
C VAL A 121 -2.82 15.35 -23.91
N VAL A 122 -3.45 14.45 -23.15
CA VAL A 122 -4.57 13.60 -23.59
C VAL A 122 -5.91 13.98 -22.96
N ASP A 123 -5.98 15.16 -22.32
CA ASP A 123 -7.18 15.71 -21.67
C ASP A 123 -7.85 14.75 -20.65
N LEU A 124 -7.02 14.02 -19.89
CA LEU A 124 -7.49 13.15 -18.82
C LEU A 124 -7.23 13.82 -17.47
N THR A 125 -8.28 14.36 -16.86
CA THR A 125 -8.21 14.91 -15.51
C THR A 125 -8.39 13.80 -14.47
N PRO A 126 -7.51 13.69 -13.45
CA PRO A 126 -7.69 12.71 -12.38
C PRO A 126 -8.99 12.96 -11.61
N VAL A 127 -9.74 11.88 -11.36
CA VAL A 127 -10.92 11.93 -10.49
C VAL A 127 -10.50 12.09 -9.02
N GLN A 128 -11.31 12.81 -8.25
CA GLN A 128 -11.10 12.98 -6.82
C GLN A 128 -11.29 11.65 -6.07
N SER A 129 -10.56 11.51 -4.97
CA SER A 129 -10.74 10.38 -4.06
C SER A 129 -11.69 10.74 -2.93
N VAL A 130 -12.23 9.74 -2.22
CA VAL A 130 -13.01 9.96 -0.98
C VAL A 130 -12.27 10.84 0.03
N VAL A 131 -10.94 10.71 0.12
CA VAL A 131 -10.10 11.56 0.99
C VAL A 131 -10.06 13.00 0.48
N GLY A 132 -9.94 13.19 -0.84
CA GLY A 132 -9.97 14.51 -1.47
C GLY A 132 -11.31 15.20 -1.28
N GLU A 133 -12.41 14.47 -1.43
CA GLU A 133 -13.76 14.98 -1.16
C GLU A 133 -13.94 15.39 0.31
N ALA A 134 -13.49 14.55 1.25
CA ALA A 134 -13.52 14.87 2.68
C ALA A 134 -12.70 16.13 3.01
N ALA A 135 -11.55 16.31 2.35
CA ALA A 135 -10.68 17.47 2.55
C ALA A 135 -11.28 18.79 2.03
N VAL A 136 -12.17 18.75 1.03
CA VAL A 136 -12.92 19.93 0.58
C VAL A 136 -13.93 20.38 1.65
N VAL A 137 -14.51 19.43 2.40
CA VAL A 137 -15.49 19.69 3.45
C VAL A 137 -14.82 20.11 4.76
N ASP A 138 -13.75 19.41 5.14
CA ASP A 138 -13.00 19.62 6.38
C ASP A 138 -11.48 19.55 6.10
N PRO A 139 -10.82 20.68 5.78
CA PRO A 139 -9.40 20.68 5.48
C PRO A 139 -8.50 20.21 6.62
N GLU A 140 -8.93 20.37 7.89
CA GLU A 140 -8.14 19.96 9.05
C GLU A 140 -7.94 18.43 9.10
N VAL A 141 -8.81 17.66 8.45
CA VAL A 141 -8.66 16.21 8.28
C VAL A 141 -7.31 15.84 7.67
N LEU A 142 -6.75 16.69 6.80
CA LEU A 142 -5.47 16.44 6.12
C LEU A 142 -4.30 16.40 7.11
N VAL A 143 -4.33 17.20 8.16
CA VAL A 143 -3.29 17.17 9.21
C VAL A 143 -3.37 15.87 9.99
N ALA A 144 -4.57 15.43 10.34
CA ALA A 144 -4.78 14.14 10.99
C ALA A 144 -4.34 12.97 10.10
N LEU A 145 -4.67 13.01 8.80
CA LEU A 145 -4.26 12.01 7.82
C LEU A 145 -2.75 11.99 7.58
N ALA A 146 -2.07 13.14 7.63
CA ALA A 146 -0.61 13.18 7.57
C ALA A 146 0.04 12.41 8.73
N LEU A 147 -0.44 12.64 9.96
CA LEU A 147 0.05 11.92 11.14
C LEU A 147 -0.31 10.44 11.09
N LEU A 148 -1.57 10.10 10.80
CA LEU A 148 -2.00 8.72 10.63
C LEU A 148 -1.21 8.02 9.54
N SER A 149 -0.85 8.72 8.46
CA SER A 149 -0.08 8.11 7.39
C SER A 149 1.32 7.71 7.82
N ILE A 150 1.99 8.52 8.63
CA ILE A 150 3.33 8.22 9.12
C ILE A 150 3.30 7.07 10.11
N PHE A 151 2.34 7.07 11.04
CA PHE A 151 2.37 6.17 12.20
C PHE A 151 1.51 4.91 12.06
N VAL A 152 0.51 4.92 11.17
CA VAL A 152 -0.49 3.84 11.08
C VAL A 152 -0.61 3.30 9.66
N ILE A 153 -0.98 4.15 8.69
CA ILE A 153 -1.30 3.70 7.32
C ILE A 153 -0.05 3.14 6.64
N ALA A 154 1.03 3.91 6.53
CA ALA A 154 2.24 3.43 5.84
C ALA A 154 2.84 2.19 6.52
N PRO A 155 3.00 2.12 7.86
CA PRO A 155 3.44 0.89 8.52
C PRO A 155 2.55 -0.33 8.23
N ALA A 156 1.23 -0.18 8.32
CA ALA A 156 0.29 -1.27 8.08
C ALA A 156 0.29 -1.76 6.63
N GLU A 157 0.22 -0.82 5.68
CA GLU A 157 0.19 -1.14 4.26
C GLU A 157 1.52 -1.73 3.80
N GLU A 158 2.67 -1.16 4.18
CA GLU A 158 3.95 -1.73 3.79
C GLU A 158 4.16 -3.13 4.37
N LEU A 159 3.71 -3.39 5.60
CA LEU A 159 3.79 -4.72 6.19
C LEU A 159 2.94 -5.75 5.44
N LEU A 160 1.72 -5.37 5.02
CA LEU A 160 0.87 -6.23 4.21
C LEU A 160 1.43 -6.42 2.80
N PHE A 161 1.73 -5.33 2.09
CA PHE A 161 2.07 -5.40 0.66
C PHE A 161 3.53 -5.77 0.40
N ARG A 162 4.49 -5.24 1.17
CA ARG A 162 5.93 -5.47 0.92
C ARG A 162 6.44 -6.61 1.78
N GLY A 163 6.01 -6.67 3.04
CA GLY A 163 6.29 -7.78 3.93
C GLY A 163 5.65 -9.09 3.45
N ALA A 164 4.32 -9.14 3.43
CA ALA A 164 3.58 -10.37 3.17
C ALA A 164 3.39 -10.67 1.67
N VAL A 165 2.72 -9.79 0.91
CA VAL A 165 2.32 -10.04 -0.48
C VAL A 165 3.54 -10.15 -1.41
N GLN A 166 4.40 -9.13 -1.44
CA GLN A 166 5.62 -9.12 -2.24
C GLN A 166 6.56 -10.25 -1.79
N GLY A 167 6.75 -10.45 -0.48
CA GLY A 167 7.55 -11.55 0.06
C GLY A 167 7.08 -12.93 -0.44
N ARG A 168 5.76 -13.16 -0.47
CA ARG A 168 5.19 -14.40 -1.03
C ARG A 168 5.41 -14.52 -2.53
N LEU A 169 5.18 -13.46 -3.29
CA LEU A 169 5.34 -13.46 -4.76
C LEU A 169 6.80 -13.64 -5.16
N ARG A 170 7.75 -13.08 -4.39
CA ARG A 170 9.20 -13.17 -4.61
C ARG A 170 9.71 -14.60 -4.63
N LYS A 171 9.13 -15.49 -3.80
CA LYS A 171 9.47 -16.92 -3.78
C LYS A 171 9.22 -17.62 -5.13
N THR A 172 8.40 -17.04 -6.01
CA THR A 172 7.99 -17.67 -7.28
C THR A 172 8.37 -16.83 -8.52
N PHE A 173 8.27 -15.51 -8.44
CA PHE A 173 8.50 -14.60 -9.59
C PHE A 173 9.83 -13.85 -9.53
N GLY A 174 10.62 -14.05 -8.47
CA GLY A 174 11.82 -13.25 -8.20
C GLY A 174 11.50 -11.79 -7.83
N PRO A 175 12.53 -10.96 -7.58
CA PRO A 175 12.36 -9.60 -7.07
C PRO A 175 11.52 -8.69 -7.98
N LEU A 176 11.87 -8.62 -9.28
CA LEU A 176 11.20 -7.71 -10.21
C LEU A 176 9.72 -8.06 -10.41
N GLY A 177 9.43 -9.35 -10.62
CA GLY A 177 8.05 -9.80 -10.81
C GLY A 177 7.21 -9.60 -9.54
N ALA A 178 7.80 -9.78 -8.36
CA ALA A 178 7.12 -9.53 -7.10
C ALA A 178 6.79 -8.04 -6.90
N VAL A 179 7.71 -7.13 -7.20
CA VAL A 179 7.46 -5.68 -7.12
C VAL A 179 6.30 -5.28 -8.04
N VAL A 180 6.33 -5.71 -9.31
CA VAL A 180 5.29 -5.37 -10.29
C VAL A 180 3.93 -5.92 -9.85
N LEU A 181 3.86 -7.20 -9.48
CA LEU A 181 2.60 -7.85 -9.11
C LEU A 181 2.04 -7.29 -7.78
N ALA A 182 2.88 -7.08 -6.77
CA ALA A 182 2.44 -6.51 -5.50
C ALA A 182 1.94 -5.06 -5.68
N SER A 183 2.61 -4.27 -6.53
CA SER A 183 2.21 -2.88 -6.82
C SER A 183 0.92 -2.82 -7.63
N ALA A 184 0.70 -3.77 -8.55
CA ALA A 184 -0.56 -3.89 -9.28
C ALA A 184 -1.73 -4.26 -8.35
N ILE A 185 -1.51 -5.22 -7.43
CA ILE A 185 -2.51 -5.57 -6.42
C ILE A 185 -2.80 -4.37 -5.53
N PHE A 186 -1.77 -3.70 -4.99
CA PHE A 186 -1.89 -2.48 -4.19
C PHE A 186 -2.74 -1.41 -4.90
N ALA A 187 -2.38 -1.05 -6.13
CA ALA A 187 -3.10 -0.05 -6.90
C ALA A 187 -4.56 -0.47 -7.15
N SER A 188 -4.82 -1.72 -7.54
CA SER A 188 -6.17 -2.18 -7.87
C SER A 188 -7.19 -2.02 -6.75
N LEU A 189 -6.76 -2.17 -5.49
CA LEU A 189 -7.63 -2.04 -4.32
C LEU A 189 -8.04 -0.59 -4.06
N HIS A 190 -7.21 0.37 -4.49
CA HIS A 190 -7.53 1.78 -4.34
C HIS A 190 -8.60 2.23 -5.34
N ALA A 191 -9.00 1.38 -6.30
CA ALA A 191 -10.09 1.71 -7.22
C ALA A 191 -11.40 2.04 -6.46
N PHE A 192 -11.61 1.43 -5.28
CA PHE A 192 -12.77 1.71 -4.44
C PHE A 192 -12.77 3.12 -3.83
N ASN A 193 -11.63 3.83 -3.85
CA ASN A 193 -11.52 5.21 -3.37
C ASN A 193 -11.99 6.23 -4.42
N PHE A 194 -12.23 5.82 -5.66
CA PHE A 194 -12.54 6.70 -6.78
C PHE A 194 -13.93 6.37 -7.35
N VAL A 195 -14.97 6.87 -6.68
CA VAL A 195 -16.36 6.62 -7.06
C VAL A 195 -16.69 7.38 -8.36
N GLY A 196 -17.36 6.72 -9.31
CA GLY A 196 -17.94 7.36 -10.49
C GLY A 196 -16.97 7.80 -11.60
N GLY A 197 -15.67 7.53 -11.48
CA GLY A 197 -14.65 8.10 -12.38
C GLY A 197 -14.45 7.40 -13.74
N GLY A 198 -15.24 6.40 -14.14
CA GLY A 198 -15.11 5.75 -15.46
C GLY A 198 -13.66 5.42 -15.86
N VAL A 199 -13.25 5.82 -17.07
CA VAL A 199 -11.86 5.61 -17.56
C VAL A 199 -10.83 6.50 -16.85
N VAL A 200 -11.23 7.66 -16.29
CA VAL A 200 -10.29 8.60 -15.67
C VAL A 200 -9.73 8.09 -14.33
N VAL A 201 -10.35 7.05 -13.74
CA VAL A 201 -9.79 6.30 -12.60
C VAL A 201 -8.42 5.70 -12.93
N LEU A 202 -8.12 5.42 -14.20
CA LEU A 202 -6.83 4.84 -14.59
C LEU A 202 -5.65 5.76 -14.28
N VAL A 203 -5.82 7.09 -14.27
CA VAL A 203 -4.73 8.02 -13.97
C VAL A 203 -4.26 7.89 -12.51
N PRO A 204 -5.11 8.05 -11.48
CA PRO A 204 -4.67 7.85 -10.11
C PRO A 204 -4.25 6.41 -9.81
N LEU A 205 -4.88 5.39 -10.43
CA LEU A 205 -4.42 4.01 -10.29
C LEU A 205 -3.01 3.79 -10.86
N THR A 206 -2.69 4.43 -11.99
CA THR A 206 -1.34 4.40 -12.55
C THR A 206 -0.35 5.12 -11.63
N ALA A 207 -0.74 6.26 -11.04
CA ALA A 207 0.09 6.95 -10.05
C ALA A 207 0.40 6.04 -8.85
N LEU A 208 -0.62 5.37 -8.30
CA LEU A 208 -0.49 4.42 -7.18
C LEU A 208 0.38 3.21 -7.55
N PHE A 209 0.26 2.69 -8.77
CA PHE A 209 1.13 1.62 -9.26
C PHE A 209 2.59 2.07 -9.33
N LEU A 210 2.87 3.27 -9.87
CA LEU A 210 4.22 3.81 -9.98
C LEU A 210 4.85 4.03 -8.60
N VAL A 211 4.15 4.71 -7.71
CA VAL A 211 4.59 4.96 -6.33
C VAL A 211 4.77 3.64 -5.57
N GLY A 212 3.81 2.72 -5.71
CA GLY A 212 3.89 1.40 -5.10
C GLY A 212 5.09 0.59 -5.60
N SER A 213 5.47 0.75 -6.87
CA SER A 213 6.65 0.12 -7.47
C SER A 213 7.94 0.71 -6.92
N VAL A 214 7.99 2.03 -6.68
CA VAL A 214 9.12 2.68 -6.01
C VAL A 214 9.30 2.11 -4.61
N PHE A 215 8.23 1.97 -3.82
CA PHE A 215 8.30 1.40 -2.47
C PHE A 215 8.80 -0.04 -2.48
N GLY A 216 8.23 -0.87 -3.36
CA GLY A 216 8.63 -2.28 -3.51
C GLY A 216 10.08 -2.43 -3.96
N TYR A 217 10.55 -1.58 -4.87
CA TYR A 217 11.94 -1.56 -5.30
C TYR A 217 12.90 -1.16 -4.17
N ILE A 218 12.58 -0.11 -3.41
CA ILE A 218 13.39 0.34 -2.28
C ILE A 218 13.48 -0.76 -1.22
N TYR A 219 12.39 -1.47 -0.97
CA TYR A 219 12.40 -2.62 -0.08
C TYR A 219 13.40 -3.69 -0.53
N GLU A 220 13.39 -4.10 -1.81
CA GLU A 220 14.37 -5.07 -2.34
C GLU A 220 15.81 -4.54 -2.30
N ARG A 221 16.02 -3.23 -2.43
CA ARG A 221 17.36 -2.63 -2.40
C ARG A 221 17.95 -2.48 -1.01
N THR A 222 17.10 -2.30 -0.01
CA THR A 222 17.52 -1.97 1.36
C THR A 222 17.38 -3.14 2.32
N GLU A 223 16.59 -4.15 1.94
CA GLU A 223 16.21 -5.30 2.75
C GLU A 223 15.79 -4.86 4.16
N ASN A 224 15.03 -3.77 4.23
CA ASN A 224 14.59 -3.17 5.48
C ASN A 224 13.24 -2.48 5.27
N LEU A 225 12.18 -3.03 5.87
CA LEU A 225 10.82 -2.49 5.74
C LEU A 225 10.67 -1.07 6.31
N ALA A 226 11.52 -0.66 7.25
CA ALA A 226 11.45 0.70 7.80
C ALA A 226 11.72 1.78 6.75
N VAL A 227 12.47 1.47 5.68
CA VAL A 227 12.82 2.42 4.62
C VAL A 227 11.63 2.75 3.72
N PRO A 228 10.94 1.77 3.08
CA PRO A 228 9.73 2.06 2.31
C PRO A 228 8.60 2.62 3.20
N ILE A 229 8.50 2.22 4.48
CA ILE A 229 7.56 2.85 5.44
C ILE A 229 7.82 4.34 5.56
N ALA A 230 9.09 4.74 5.75
CA ALA A 230 9.44 6.15 5.84
C ALA A 230 9.14 6.91 4.53
N VAL A 231 9.48 6.33 3.37
CA VAL A 231 9.17 6.94 2.07
C VAL A 231 7.66 7.11 1.89
N HIS A 232 6.89 6.07 2.14
CA HIS A 232 5.44 6.08 1.99
C HIS A 232 4.79 7.09 2.94
N GLY A 233 5.11 7.02 4.23
CA GLY A 233 4.58 7.94 5.24
C GLY A 233 4.89 9.39 4.92
N LEU A 234 6.14 9.70 4.54
CA LEU A 234 6.56 11.06 4.17
C LEU A 234 5.94 11.52 2.85
N TYR A 235 5.78 10.64 1.87
CA TYR A 235 5.14 10.96 0.60
C TYR A 235 3.68 11.41 0.81
N ASN A 236 2.91 10.60 1.53
CA ASN A 236 1.52 10.91 1.85
C ASN A 236 1.39 12.15 2.74
N ALA A 237 2.21 12.26 3.80
CA ALA A 237 2.20 13.44 4.67
C ALA A 237 2.49 14.73 3.87
N THR A 238 3.44 14.68 2.93
CA THR A 238 3.74 15.82 2.06
C THR A 238 2.55 16.15 1.15
N LEU A 239 1.88 15.16 0.56
CA LEU A 239 0.67 15.38 -0.23
C LEU A 239 -0.45 16.02 0.60
N PHE A 240 -0.76 15.48 1.78
CA PHE A 240 -1.82 16.01 2.62
C PHE A 240 -1.51 17.42 3.14
N LEU A 241 -0.29 17.65 3.63
CA LEU A 241 0.09 18.97 4.16
C LEU A 241 0.22 20.03 3.06
N SER A 242 0.71 19.67 1.87
CA SER A 242 0.73 20.61 0.74
C SER A 242 -0.68 20.96 0.28
N SER A 243 -1.60 19.98 0.22
CA SER A 243 -3.01 20.23 -0.08
C SER A 243 -3.69 21.11 0.98
N PHE A 244 -3.31 21.00 2.25
CA PHE A 244 -3.84 21.83 3.33
C PHE A 244 -3.34 23.28 3.27
N VAL A 245 -2.09 23.50 2.85
CA VAL A 245 -1.49 24.84 2.78
C VAL A 245 -1.86 25.58 1.50
N LEU A 246 -2.07 24.86 0.39
CA LEU A 246 -2.34 25.42 -0.93
C LEU A 246 -3.82 25.46 -1.32
N GLY A 247 -4.66 24.67 -0.65
CA GLY A 247 -6.12 24.65 -0.80
C GLY A 247 -6.79 25.69 0.08
#